data_AF-A0A0L7RHG4-F1
#
_entry.id   AF-A0A0L7RHG4-F1
#
_cell.length_a   1.000
_cell.length_b   1.000
_cell.length_c   1.000
_cell.angle_alpha   90.00
_cell.angle_beta   90.00
_cell.angle_gamma   90.00
#
_symmetry.space_group_name_H-M   'P 1'
#
loop_
_entity.id
_entity.type
_entity.pdbx_description
1 polymer ?
#
loop_
_entity_poly.entity_id
_entity_poly.type
_entity_poly.pdbx_seq_one_letter_code
_entity_poly.pdbx_strand_id
1 'polypeptide(L)' 'FMHNGAPPHFLCAVKRFLNNTFANRWIGRGGPTAWPPRSPDCNPLDLWSHLKTIVYTT' A
#
# COMPACT_ATOMS: atom_id res chain seq x y z
N PHE A 1 -1.35 7.54 -2.68
CA PHE A 1 -1.95 6.19 -2.55
C PHE A 1 -0.82 5.17 -2.39
N MET A 2 -0.94 4.26 -1.44
CA MET A 2 0.07 3.24 -1.17
C MET A 2 -0.58 1.86 -1.21
N HIS A 3 0.00 0.94 -1.98
CA HIS A 3 -0.54 -0.41 -2.13
C HIS A 3 0.57 -1.46 -2.00
N ASN A 4 0.34 -2.50 -1.20
CA ASN A 4 1.28 -3.60 -0.92
C ASN A 4 1.53 -4.55 -2.11
N GLY A 5 0.97 -4.25 -3.28
CA GLY A 5 1.10 -5.07 -4.49
C GLY A 5 0.53 -6.49 -4.40
N ALA A 6 -0.44 -6.76 -3.52
CA ALA A 6 -1.14 -8.05 -3.48
C ALA A 6 -1.79 -8.40 -4.85
N PRO A 7 -1.92 -9.70 -5.21
CA PRO A 7 -2.28 -10.14 -6.56
C PRO A 7 -3.50 -9.46 -7.19
N PRO A 8 -4.63 -9.23 -6.49
CA PRO A 8 -5.79 -8.57 -7.10
C PRO A 8 -5.55 -7.09 -7.44
N HIS A 9 -4.50 -6.48 -6.89
CA HIS A 9 -4.18 -5.06 -7.07
C HIS A 9 -3.02 -4.81 -8.04
N PHE A 10 -2.48 -5.88 -8.63
CA PHE A 10 -1.41 -5.79 -9.62
C PHE A 10 -1.92 -5.70 -11.07
N LEU A 11 -3.25 -5.60 -11.26
CA LEU A 11 -3.87 -5.50 -12.57
C LEU A 11 -3.44 -4.22 -13.32
N CYS A 12 -3.27 -4.32 -14.63
CA CYS A 12 -2.93 -3.17 -15.49
C CYS A 12 -3.97 -2.05 -15.43
N ALA A 13 -5.25 -2.39 -15.23
CA ALA A 13 -6.32 -1.43 -15.03
C ALA A 13 -6.08 -0.55 -13.79
N VAL A 14 -5.65 -1.17 -12.68
CA VAL A 14 -5.32 -0.46 -11.43
C VAL A 14 -4.14 0.47 -11.64
N LYS A 15 -3.08 0.03 -12.32
CA LYS A 15 -1.91 0.89 -12.65
C LYS A 15 -2.30 2.10 -13.49
N ARG A 16 -3.12 1.91 -14.52
CA ARG A 16 -3.57 2.98 -15.41
C ARG A 16 -4.46 4.00 -14.67
N PHE A 17 -5.34 3.51 -13.80
CA PHE A 17 -6.11 4.37 -12.91
C PHE A 17 -5.19 5.18 -11.99
N LEU A 18 -4.23 4.53 -11.32
CA LEU A 18 -3.30 5.21 -10.41
C LEU A 18 -2.41 6.24 -11.11
N ASN A 19 -1.93 5.94 -12.33
CA ASN A 19 -1.16 6.89 -13.12
C ASN A 19 -1.97 8.13 -13.49
N ASN A 20 -3.24 7.96 -13.90
CA ASN A 20 -4.12 9.06 -14.25
C ASN A 20 -4.54 9.89 -13.03
N THR A 21 -4.92 9.23 -11.95
CA THR A 21 -5.46 9.90 -10.75
C THR A 21 -4.38 10.58 -9.92
N PHE A 22 -3.18 9.98 -9.83
CA PHE A 22 -2.10 10.48 -8.98
C PHE A 22 -0.93 11.03 -9.77
N ALA A 23 -1.05 11.22 -11.09
CA ALA A 23 -0.01 11.77 -11.95
C ALA A 23 1.36 11.08 -11.75
N ASN A 24 1.37 9.74 -11.71
CA ASN A 24 2.56 8.93 -11.41
C ASN A 24 3.17 9.13 -10.00
N ARG A 25 2.43 9.68 -9.03
CA ARG A 25 2.87 9.86 -7.64
C ARG A 25 2.22 8.83 -6.72
N TRP A 26 2.52 7.56 -6.95
CA TRP A 26 2.03 6.44 -6.12
C TRP A 26 3.11 5.38 -5.93
N ILE A 27 3.01 4.63 -4.83
CA ILE A 27 3.99 3.63 -4.42
C ILE A 27 3.33 2.25 -4.43
N GLY A 28 3.95 1.29 -5.13
CA GLY A 28 3.45 -0.08 -5.21
C GLY A 28 4.23 -0.93 -6.22
N ARG A 29 3.86 -2.21 -6.31
CA ARG A 29 4.51 -3.14 -7.24
C ARG A 29 4.21 -2.74 -8.70
N GLY A 30 5.26 -2.39 -9.46
CA GLY A 30 5.16 -1.96 -10.86
C GLY A 30 4.70 -0.51 -11.06
N GLY A 31 4.76 0.31 -10.01
CA GLY A 31 4.55 1.75 -10.06
C GLY A 31 5.85 2.55 -10.19
N PRO A 32 5.76 3.88 -10.32
CA PRO A 32 6.89 4.80 -10.46
C PRO A 32 7.87 4.73 -9.29
N THR A 33 7.33 4.53 -8.08
CA THR A 33 8.11 4.22 -6.88
C THR A 33 7.83 2.78 -6.47
N ALA A 34 8.86 1.93 -6.55
CA ALA A 34 8.75 0.54 -6.12
C ALA A 34 8.57 0.44 -4.61
N TRP A 35 7.67 -0.43 -4.16
CA TRP A 35 7.52 -0.75 -2.74
C TRP A 35 8.70 -1.61 -2.27
N PRO A 36 9.38 -1.28 -1.16
CA PRO A 36 10.46 -2.09 -0.63
C PRO A 36 9.93 -3.46 -0.16
N PRO A 37 10.63 -4.57 -0.44
CA PRO A 37 10.22 -5.89 0.02
C PRO A 37 10.24 -5.95 1.56
N ARG A 38 9.09 -6.32 2.15
CA ARG A 38 8.88 -6.47 3.61
C ARG A 38 9.24 -5.23 4.45
N SER A 39 8.57 -4.12 4.22
CA SER A 39 8.58 -2.99 5.17
C SER A 39 7.22 -2.90 5.90
N PRO A 40 7.08 -3.47 7.11
CA PRO A 40 5.94 -3.23 8.00
C PRO A 40 5.81 -1.73 8.32
N ASP A 41 6.96 -1.05 8.43
CA ASP A 41 7.10 0.34 8.90
C ASP A 41 6.71 1.38 7.84
N CYS A 42 6.65 0.99 6.56
CA CYS A 42 6.21 1.89 5.49
C CYS A 42 4.69 1.92 5.31
N ASN A 43 3.92 1.16 6.11
CA ASN A 43 2.49 1.09 5.95
C ASN A 43 1.80 2.00 6.97
N PRO A 44 0.99 3.00 6.56
CA PRO A 44 0.12 3.73 7.50
C PRO A 44 -0.91 2.80 8.19
N LEU A 45 -0.99 1.53 7.76
CA LEU A 45 -1.67 0.44 8.44
C LEU A 45 -1.00 0.00 9.76
N ASP A 46 0.03 0.68 10.25
CA ASP A 46 0.45 0.53 11.66
C ASP A 46 -0.67 0.91 12.65
N LEU A 47 -1.73 1.56 12.15
CA LEU A 47 -3.03 1.62 12.81
C LEU A 47 -3.57 0.24 13.20
N TRP A 48 -3.36 -0.80 12.40
CA TRP A 48 -3.80 -2.17 12.72
C TRP A 48 -3.01 -2.76 13.89
N SER A 49 -1.71 -2.47 13.97
CA SER A 49 -0.89 -2.83 15.13
C SER A 49 -1.43 -2.13 16.39
N HIS A 50 -1.70 -0.83 16.29
CA HIS A 50 -2.28 -0.04 17.37
C HIS A 50 -3.68 -0.53 17.80
N LEU A 51 -4.55 -0.85 16.84
CA LEU A 51 -5.90 -1.37 17.08
C LEU A 51 -5.85 -2.75 17.75
N LYS A 52 -4.93 -3.62 17.33
CA LYS A 52 -4.69 -4.90 18.02
C LYS A 52 -4.27 -4.65 19.47
N THR A 53 -3.32 -3.74 19.70
CA THR A 53 -2.91 -3.38 21.06
C THR A 53 -4.11 -2.96 21.89
N ILE A 54 -4.96 -2.06 21.39
CA ILE A 54 -6.19 -1.63 22.08
C ILE A 54 -7.08 -2.84 22.43
N VAL A 55 -7.42 -3.68 21.45
CA VAL A 55 -8.32 -4.83 21.63
C VAL A 55 -7.80 -5.87 22.63
N TYR A 56 -6.48 -6.09 22.68
CA TYR A 56 -5.86 -7.07 23.59
C TYR A 56 -5.45 -6.47 24.95
N THR A 57 -5.51 -5.14 25.11
CA THR A 57 -5.26 -4.45 26.40
C THR A 57 -6.53 -4.10 27.18
N THR A 58 -7.70 -4.21 26.55
CA THR A 58 -9.04 -4.26 27.20
C THR A 58 -9.41 -5.68 27.56
#